data_AF-A0A8X6WTU7-F1
#
_entry.id   AF-A0A8X6WTU7-F1
#
_cell.length_a   1.000
_cell.length_b   1.000
_cell.length_c   1.000
_cell.angle_alpha   90.00
_cell.angle_beta   90.00
_cell.angle_gamma   90.00
#
_symmetry.space_group_name_H-M   'P 1'
#
loop_
_entity.id
_entity.type
_entity.pdbx_description
1 polymer ?
#
loop_
_entity_poly.entity_id
_entity_poly.type
_entity_poly.pdbx_seq_one_letter_code
_entity_poly.pdbx_strand_id
1 'polypeptide(L)'
;MFRQIKVHEKYLDWQRILWREPIKEYRLTNVTYGTSSAPFLSTRTLRQLAIDEQENYPAPSRDILSHFYVDDLLSGSATKKGAIQLVRAAGDDEKRIFPTQMCVQRS
;
A
#
# COMPACT_ATOMS: atom_id res chain seq x y z
N MET A 1 -1.53 -2.16 -0.06
CA MET A 1 -0.61 -1.02 -0.25
C MET A 1 -0.97 -0.10 -1.44
N PHE A 2 -0.68 -0.43 -2.72
CA PHE A 2 -0.79 0.54 -3.83
C PHE A 2 -2.14 1.27 -3.93
N ARG A 3 -3.23 0.52 -3.80
CA ARG A 3 -4.60 1.05 -3.88
C ARG A 3 -5.01 1.92 -2.69
N GLN A 4 -4.17 2.10 -1.67
CA GLN A 4 -4.43 3.05 -0.58
C GLN A 4 -3.82 4.43 -0.85
N ILE A 5 -3.11 4.59 -1.97
CA ILE A 5 -2.41 5.84 -2.32
C ILE A 5 -3.18 6.52 -3.44
N LYS A 6 -3.80 7.66 -3.13
CA LYS A 6 -4.56 8.47 -4.09
C LYS A 6 -3.60 9.17 -5.05
N VAL A 7 -3.91 9.12 -6.34
CA VAL A 7 -3.21 9.83 -7.40
C VAL A 7 -3.75 11.25 -7.48
N HIS A 8 -2.87 12.23 -7.65
CA HIS A 8 -3.28 13.62 -7.80
C HIS A 8 -4.14 13.80 -9.06
N GLU A 9 -5.19 14.61 -8.95
CA GLU A 9 -6.18 14.88 -10.01
C GLU A 9 -5.57 15.20 -11.39
N LYS A 10 -4.47 15.98 -11.45
CA LYS A 10 -3.76 16.29 -12.70
C LYS A 10 -3.21 15.09 -13.47
N TYR A 11 -3.03 13.94 -12.80
CA TYR A 11 -2.45 12.72 -13.39
C TYR A 11 -3.50 11.62 -13.64
N LEU A 12 -4.76 11.83 -13.25
CA LEU A 12 -5.82 10.80 -13.41
C LEU A 12 -6.07 10.43 -14.86
N ASP A 13 -5.95 11.42 -15.75
CA ASP A 13 -6.12 11.23 -17.18
C ASP A 13 -5.05 10.35 -17.83
N TRP A 14 -3.90 10.19 -17.17
CA TRP A 14 -2.81 9.32 -17.61
C TRP A 14 -3.03 7.86 -17.20
N GLN A 15 -4.03 7.59 -16.37
CA GLN A 15 -4.41 6.26 -15.90
C GLN A 15 -5.81 5.85 -16.38
N ARG A 16 -6.17 6.26 -17.60
CA ARG A 16 -7.43 5.86 -18.23
C ARG A 16 -7.39 4.41 -18.68
N ILE A 17 -8.48 3.71 -18.45
CA ILE A 17 -8.70 2.37 -18.98
C ILE A 17 -10.01 2.31 -19.76
N LEU A 18 -10.03 1.48 -20.80
CA LEU A 18 -11.22 1.15 -21.56
C LEU A 18 -11.74 -0.21 -21.09
N TRP A 19 -12.99 -0.24 -20.67
CA TRP A 19 -13.72 -1.48 -20.41
C TRP A 19 -14.63 -1.78 -21.60
N ARG A 20 -14.72 -3.04 -22.02
CA ARG A 20 -15.61 -3.45 -23.12
C ARG A 20 -16.90 -4.05 -22.58
N GLU A 21 -17.98 -3.91 -23.37
CA GLU A 21 -19.34 -4.43 -23.16
C GLU A 21 -20.22 -3.70 -22.12
N PRO A 22 -20.81 -2.52 -22.47
CA PRO A 22 -20.48 -1.63 -23.59
C PRO A 22 -19.13 -0.92 -23.35
N ILE A 23 -18.57 -0.25 -24.37
CA ILE A 23 -17.32 0.51 -24.22
C ILE A 23 -17.55 1.63 -23.19
N LYS A 24 -16.75 1.62 -22.12
CA LYS A 24 -16.78 2.62 -21.05
C LYS A 24 -15.35 3.06 -20.74
N GLU A 25 -15.19 4.35 -20.47
CA GLU A 25 -13.93 4.91 -19.98
C GLU A 25 -13.96 4.98 -18.45
N TYR A 26 -12.85 4.64 -17.82
CA TYR A 26 -12.65 4.80 -16.38
C TYR A 26 -11.32 5.47 -16.11
N ARG A 27 -11.25 6.22 -15.03
CA ARG A 27 -10.01 6.76 -14.48
C ARG A 27 -9.68 6.04 -13.19
N LEU A 28 -8.47 5.49 -13.12
CA LEU A 28 -7.95 4.93 -11.88
C LEU A 28 -7.51 6.08 -10.98
N THR A 29 -8.08 6.15 -9.78
CA THR A 29 -7.82 7.26 -8.85
C THR A 29 -6.66 7.01 -7.90
N ASN A 30 -6.11 5.79 -7.92
CA ASN A 30 -5.13 5.33 -6.95
C ASN A 30 -3.97 4.67 -7.69
N VAL A 31 -2.81 4.61 -7.05
CA VAL A 31 -1.64 3.96 -7.63
C VAL A 31 -2.01 2.51 -7.99
N THR A 32 -1.71 2.14 -9.23
CA THR A 32 -2.09 0.87 -9.83
C THR A 32 -0.85 0.08 -10.23
N TYR A 33 -0.99 -1.24 -10.20
CA TYR A 33 -0.02 -2.18 -10.74
C TYR A 33 0.28 -1.88 -12.23
N GLY A 34 1.47 -2.24 -12.67
CA GLY A 34 1.89 -2.10 -14.08
C GLY A 34 2.43 -0.72 -14.46
N THR A 35 2.40 0.27 -13.56
CA THR A 35 3.15 1.53 -13.77
C THR A 35 4.57 1.41 -13.20
N SER A 36 5.58 1.88 -13.95
CA SER A 36 6.99 1.80 -13.52
C SER A 36 7.27 2.55 -12.21
N SER A 37 6.49 3.60 -11.93
CA SER A 37 6.60 4.41 -10.72
C SER A 37 5.87 3.83 -9.51
N ALA A 38 4.94 2.87 -9.69
CA ALA A 38 4.12 2.37 -8.60
C ALA A 38 4.94 1.84 -7.40
N PRO A 39 5.96 0.97 -7.59
CA PRO A 39 6.78 0.46 -6.49
C PRO A 39 7.48 1.56 -5.69
N PHE A 40 8.02 2.55 -6.40
CA PHE A 40 8.70 3.67 -5.74
C PHE A 40 7.73 4.52 -4.93
N LEU A 41 6.58 4.88 -5.52
CA LEU A 41 5.59 5.71 -4.86
C LEU A 41 5.03 5.00 -3.61
N SER A 42 4.77 3.70 -3.71
CA SER A 42 4.21 2.93 -2.62
C SER A 42 5.17 2.77 -1.45
N THR A 43 6.41 2.36 -1.72
CA THR A 43 7.43 2.24 -0.68
C THR A 43 7.76 3.60 -0.06
N ARG A 44 7.79 4.70 -0.84
CA ARG A 44 8.02 6.04 -0.28
C ARG A 44 6.89 6.50 0.63
N THR A 45 5.64 6.29 0.24
CA THR A 45 4.49 6.61 1.09
C THR A 45 4.49 5.79 2.37
N LEU A 46 4.77 4.49 2.31
CA LEU A 46 4.91 3.64 3.50
C LEU A 46 5.97 4.16 4.47
N ARG A 47 7.17 4.49 3.95
CA ARG A 47 8.27 4.96 4.77
C ARG A 47 7.95 6.31 5.42
N GLN A 48 7.29 7.21 4.70
CA GLN A 48 6.88 8.50 5.26
C GLN A 48 5.84 8.30 6.36
N LEU A 49 4.85 7.44 6.13
CA LEU A 49 3.83 7.11 7.14
C LEU A 49 4.45 6.54 8.42
N ALA A 50 5.44 5.66 8.29
CA ALA A 50 6.16 5.12 9.45
C ALA A 50 6.98 6.18 10.20
N ILE A 51 7.48 7.22 9.52
CA ILE A 51 8.16 8.35 10.18
C ILE A 51 7.13 9.21 10.92
N ASP A 52 6.03 9.55 10.26
CA ASP A 52 4.99 10.44 10.80
C ASP A 52 4.27 9.82 12.01
N GLU A 53 4.07 8.50 12.00
CA GLU A 53 3.35 7.75 13.04
C GLU A 53 4.27 7.04 14.04
N GLN A 54 5.58 7.32 14.01
CA GLN A 54 6.57 6.65 14.85
C GLN A 54 6.28 6.80 16.35
N GLU A 55 5.77 7.95 16.77
CA GLU A 55 5.44 8.22 18.18
C GLU A 55 4.20 7.42 18.63
N ASN A 56 3.21 7.28 17.76
CA ASN A 56 1.96 6.55 18.05
C ASN A 56 2.14 5.03 17.93
N TYR A 57 2.99 4.59 17.00
CA TYR A 57 3.18 3.19 16.63
C TYR A 57 4.67 2.85 16.46
N PRO A 58 5.47 2.84 17.53
CA PRO A 58 6.93 2.71 17.44
C PRO A 58 7.40 1.35 16.92
N ALA A 59 6.74 0.25 17.31
CA ALA A 59 7.13 -1.09 16.86
C ALA A 59 6.80 -1.34 15.37
N PRO A 60 5.57 -1.09 14.89
CA PRO A 60 5.25 -1.24 13.47
C PRO A 60 6.07 -0.29 12.58
N SER A 61 6.30 0.94 13.04
CA SER A 61 7.08 1.93 12.29
C SER A 61 8.52 1.49 12.09
N ARG A 62 9.17 0.97 13.14
CA ARG A 62 10.51 0.38 13.02
C ARG A 62 10.53 -0.75 12.00
N ASP A 63 9.55 -1.65 12.07
CA ASP A 63 9.51 -2.82 11.21
C ASP A 63 9.26 -2.42 9.73
N ILE A 64 8.43 -1.41 9.47
CA ILE A 64 8.27 -0.83 8.12
C ILE A 64 9.56 -0.21 7.60
N LEU A 65 10.31 0.50 8.45
CA LEU A 65 11.54 1.17 8.05
C LEU A 65 12.70 0.20 7.76
N SER A 66 12.74 -0.96 8.42
CA SER A 66 13.85 -1.93 8.34
C SER A 66 13.55 -3.20 7.55
N HIS A 67 12.30 -3.68 7.50
CA HIS A 67 11.97 -5.02 7.00
C HIS A 67 11.11 -5.04 5.72
N PHE A 68 10.70 -3.90 5.17
CA PHE A 68 9.97 -3.86 3.90
C PHE A 68 10.91 -3.89 2.69
N TYR A 69 10.67 -4.83 1.78
CA TYR A 69 11.24 -4.86 0.44
C TYR A 69 10.13 -4.76 -0.60
N VAL A 70 10.01 -3.61 -1.24
CA VAL A 70 8.94 -3.28 -2.20
C VAL A 70 7.55 -3.48 -1.57
N ASP A 71 6.90 -4.60 -1.87
CA ASP A 71 5.55 -4.96 -1.42
C ASP A 71 5.57 -5.97 -0.27
N ASP A 72 6.71 -6.60 0.00
CA ASP A 72 6.84 -7.71 0.95
C ASP A 72 7.44 -7.25 2.28
N LEU A 73 6.77 -7.59 3.37
CA LEU A 73 7.34 -7.51 4.72
C LEU A 73 8.17 -8.77 4.98
N LEU A 74 9.50 -8.63 4.94
CA LEU A 74 10.44 -9.71 5.18
C LEU A 74 10.81 -9.76 6.66
N SER A 75 10.00 -10.48 7.44
CA SER A 75 10.25 -10.74 8.86
C SER A 75 10.32 -12.23 9.16
N GLY A 76 11.05 -12.62 10.20
CA GLY A 76 11.33 -14.03 10.51
C GLY A 76 11.56 -14.29 11.99
N SER A 77 11.41 -15.56 12.39
CA SER A 77 11.63 -16.03 13.76
C SER A 77 12.31 -17.39 13.75
N ALA A 78 13.23 -17.62 14.69
CA ALA A 78 13.93 -18.90 14.87
C ALA A 78 13.03 -20.03 15.42
N THR A 79 11.81 -19.70 15.88
CA THR A 79 10.85 -20.69 16.40
C THR A 79 9.52 -20.62 15.66
N LYS A 80 8.86 -21.78 15.50
CA LYS A 80 7.52 -21.88 14.92
C LYS A 80 6.51 -21.00 15.68
N LYS A 81 6.58 -20.98 17.01
CA LYS A 81 5.70 -20.17 17.85
C LYS A 81 5.90 -18.68 17.60
N GLY A 82 7.15 -18.22 17.54
CA GLY A 82 7.46 -16.82 17.23
C GLY A 82 7.05 -16.43 15.81
N ALA A 83 7.18 -17.33 14.82
CA ALA A 83 6.73 -17.05 13.45
C ALA A 83 5.20 -16.86 13.37
N ILE A 84 4.43 -17.69 14.09
CA ILE A 84 2.98 -17.54 14.19
C ILE A 84 2.59 -16.21 14.85
N GLN A 85 3.32 -15.79 15.89
CA GLN A 85 3.08 -14.51 16.56
C GLN A 85 3.37 -13.32 15.65
N LEU A 86 4.46 -13.37 14.88
CA LEU A 86 4.82 -12.34 13.91
C LEU A 86 3.75 -12.15 12.83
N VAL A 87 3.25 -13.24 12.25
CA VAL A 87 2.20 -13.17 11.22
C VAL A 87 0.92 -12.54 11.78
N ARG A 88 0.55 -12.86 13.02
CA ARG A 88 -0.63 -12.27 13.67
C ARG A 88 -0.46 -10.78 13.91
N ALA A 89 0.67 -10.36 14.49
CA ALA A 89 0.97 -8.97 14.75
C ALA A 89 0.98 -8.14 13.44
N ALA A 90 1.63 -8.64 12.40
CA ALA A 90 1.67 -7.97 11.10
C ALA A 90 0.27 -7.78 10.47
N GLY A 91 -0.62 -8.77 10.60
CA GLY A 91 -1.99 -8.68 10.08
C GLY A 91 -2.87 -7.68 10.84
N ASP A 92 -2.61 -7.47 12.12
CA ASP A 92 -3.31 -6.48 12.94
C ASP A 92 -2.79 -5.06 12.65
N ASP A 93 -1.48 -4.91 12.44
CA ASP A 93 -0.85 -3.64 12.05
C ASP A 93 -1.30 -3.18 10.66
N GLU A 94 -1.40 -4.10 9.68
CA GLU A 94 -1.85 -3.74 8.32
C GLU A 94 -3.25 -3.12 8.31
N LYS A 95 -4.19 -3.69 9.09
CA LYS A 95 -5.57 -3.18 9.19
C LYS A 95 -5.66 -1.83 9.89
N ARG A 96 -4.75 -1.58 10.83
CA ARG A 96 -4.74 -0.36 11.63
C ARG A 96 -4.11 0.81 10.88
N ILE A 97 -3.10 0.51 10.06
CA ILE A 97 -2.34 1.52 9.31
C ILE A 97 -3.00 1.82 7.96
N PHE A 98 -3.72 0.85 7.37
CA PHE A 98 -4.27 0.99 6.02
C PHE A 98 -5.77 0.69 5.88
N PRO A 99 -6.65 1.65 6.19
CA PRO A 99 -8.08 1.50 5.93
C PRO A 99 -8.35 1.43 4.42
N THR A 100 -8.95 0.33 3.97
CA THR A 100 -9.32 0.10 2.56
C THR A 100 -10.36 1.12 2.08
N GLN A 101 -9.98 2.03 1.18
CA GLN A 101 -10.92 2.73 0.31
C GLN A 101 -10.79 2.20 -1.11
N MET A 102 -11.89 1.67 -1.65
CA MET A 102 -12.02 1.32 -3.06
C MET A 102 -12.59 2.54 -3.80
N CYS A 103 -11.82 3.17 -4.69
CA CYS A 103 -12.34 4.24 -5.53
C CYS A 103 -11.93 4.02 -6.99
N VAL A 104 -12.94 3.98 -7.86
CA VAL A 104 -12.83 4.14 -9.31
C VAL A 104 -13.77 5.29 -9.63
N GLN A 105 -13.29 6.28 -10.39
CA GLN A 105 -14.14 7.37 -10.87
C GLN A 105 -14.58 7.06 -12.30
N ARG A 106 -15.90 7.13 -12.51
CA ARG A 106 -16.52 7.01 -13.82
C ARG A 106 -16.47 8.40 -14.49
N SER A 107 -16.19 8.42 -15.79
CA SER A 107 -16.15 9.66 -16.58
C SER A 107 -17.46 10.42 -16.57
#